data_AF-A0A271IVW3-F1
#
_entry.id   AF-A0A271IVW3-F1
#
_cell.length_a   1.000
_cell.length_b   1.000
_cell.length_c   1.000
_cell.angle_alpha   90.00
_cell.angle_beta   90.00
_cell.angle_gamma   90.00
#
_symmetry.space_group_name_H-M   'P 1'
#
loop_
_entity.id
_entity.type
_entity.pdbx_description
1 polymer ?
#
loop_
_entity_poly.entity_id
_entity_poly.type
_entity_poly.pdbx_seq_one_letter_code
_entity_poly.pdbx_strand_id
1 'polypeptide(L)'
;MAQEPVHAEVAEVVRAFFETWMTPGTSGADAAYALVADDFTGLGTGPGDRYTTREAVRDMFIEEKAAADWDAHEPNYRMEWLDVRLLRPDLAVVEGQVQSTVAVGDETYAVDPRVSMVLDRGSGRWLLAHFHFSIADAVMEEGETLVEALTRRTHVLEREVAARTAELEASLAELRAAQARLVQQEKMASLGALTAGIAHEIKNPLNFVTNFAGLSEELLDDLDAEPDPDERAALRADLRANVEKVGHHGRRADAIVRAMMAHARGGSGERRRVDVNALVEEHAAHALHAEHARHPESEAVLALDLGGGVGAVEADPQEIGRVVVNLIDNALDAVRDQAVGSVTVSTRRAEGGVEVQVADDGPGMPEAVRARVFEPFYTTKPPGEGTGLGLSLSYDVVVQGHGGRLTAASAPGEGAMFTVWLPARMA
;
A
#
# COMPACT_ATOMS: atom_id res chain seq x y z
N MET A 1 -32.61 69.97 13.24
CA MET A 1 -32.17 69.90 14.66
C MET A 1 -32.54 68.59 15.39
N ALA A 2 -33.33 67.67 14.82
CA ALA A 2 -33.67 66.39 15.48
C ALA A 2 -32.81 65.17 15.03
N GLN A 3 -31.94 65.33 14.03
CA GLN A 3 -31.10 64.24 13.47
C GLN A 3 -29.67 64.19 14.05
N GLU A 4 -29.18 65.28 14.62
CA GLU A 4 -27.81 65.40 15.19
C GLU A 4 -27.47 64.33 16.25
N PRO A 5 -28.38 63.98 17.19
CA PRO A 5 -28.11 62.94 18.19
C PRO A 5 -27.99 61.55 17.56
N VAL A 6 -28.82 61.25 16.56
CA VAL A 6 -28.86 59.92 15.91
C VAL A 6 -27.64 59.69 15.02
N HIS A 7 -27.17 60.74 14.33
CA HIS A 7 -25.91 60.67 13.56
C HIS A 7 -24.70 60.39 14.47
N ALA A 8 -24.67 60.98 15.67
CA ALA A 8 -23.61 60.73 16.64
C ALA A 8 -23.62 59.28 17.14
N GLU A 9 -24.79 58.73 17.46
CA GLU A 9 -24.96 57.32 17.86
C GLU A 9 -24.46 56.34 16.77
N VAL A 10 -24.84 56.58 15.50
CA VAL A 10 -24.42 55.73 14.37
C VAL A 10 -22.91 55.81 14.16
N ALA A 11 -22.33 57.02 14.20
CA ALA A 11 -20.90 57.21 14.04
C ALA A 11 -20.09 56.58 15.18
N GLU A 12 -20.64 56.54 16.39
CA GLU A 12 -20.01 55.89 17.55
C GLU A 12 -19.92 54.37 17.35
N VAL A 13 -20.98 53.72 16.85
CA VAL A 13 -20.94 52.27 16.55
C VAL A 13 -19.91 51.95 15.48
N VAL A 14 -19.80 52.78 14.43
CA VAL A 14 -18.79 52.57 13.38
C VAL A 14 -17.37 52.75 13.91
N ARG A 15 -17.12 53.79 14.71
CA ARG A 15 -15.81 53.99 15.34
C ARG A 15 -15.47 52.86 16.30
N ALA A 16 -16.41 52.43 17.14
CA ALA A 16 -16.23 51.30 18.03
C ALA A 16 -15.87 50.03 17.25
N PHE A 17 -16.52 49.78 16.11
CA PHE A 17 -16.18 48.67 15.22
C PHE A 17 -14.72 48.75 14.75
N PHE A 18 -14.21 49.92 14.33
CA PHE A 18 -12.79 50.08 13.95
C PHE A 18 -11.82 50.03 15.14
N GLU A 19 -12.19 50.57 16.30
CA GLU A 19 -11.37 50.52 17.52
C GLU A 19 -11.15 49.09 18.02
N THR A 20 -12.09 48.17 17.73
CA THR A 20 -11.91 46.75 18.05
C THR A 20 -10.74 46.11 17.31
N TRP A 21 -10.39 46.61 16.11
CA TRP A 21 -9.20 46.18 15.37
C TRP A 21 -7.91 46.54 16.09
N MET A 22 -7.88 47.73 16.71
CA MET A 22 -6.72 48.26 17.44
C MET A 22 -6.59 47.72 18.87
N THR A 23 -7.61 47.02 19.39
CA THR A 23 -7.60 46.52 20.77
C THR A 23 -6.77 45.23 20.87
N PRO A 24 -5.72 45.15 21.71
CA PRO A 24 -4.89 43.96 21.86
C PRO A 24 -5.67 42.71 22.31
N GLY A 25 -5.22 41.52 21.89
CA GLY A 25 -5.80 40.24 22.32
C GLY A 25 -7.21 39.94 21.78
N THR A 26 -7.87 38.94 22.37
CA THR A 26 -9.21 38.46 21.98
C THR A 26 -10.34 39.40 22.39
N SER A 27 -10.09 40.36 23.29
CA SER A 27 -11.09 41.33 23.76
C SER A 27 -11.67 42.20 22.65
N GLY A 28 -10.89 42.48 21.59
CA GLY A 28 -11.40 43.17 20.41
C GLY A 28 -12.38 42.32 19.60
N ALA A 29 -12.12 41.02 19.46
CA ALA A 29 -12.98 40.12 18.69
C ALA A 29 -14.36 39.92 19.36
N ASP A 30 -14.40 39.80 20.69
CA ASP A 30 -15.65 39.69 21.44
C ASP A 30 -16.47 40.99 21.40
N ALA A 31 -15.79 42.14 21.42
CA ALA A 31 -16.43 43.44 21.28
C ALA A 31 -16.98 43.65 19.85
N ALA A 32 -16.24 43.25 18.81
CA ALA A 32 -16.73 43.26 17.43
C ALA A 32 -17.97 42.37 17.26
N TYR A 33 -17.94 41.16 17.82
CA TYR A 33 -19.08 40.23 17.82
C TYR A 33 -20.36 40.89 18.38
N ALA A 34 -20.22 41.71 19.44
CA ALA A 34 -21.35 42.36 20.10
C ALA A 34 -22.01 43.50 19.29
N LEU A 35 -21.29 44.07 18.32
CA LEU A 35 -21.70 45.20 17.48
C LEU A 35 -22.41 44.77 16.18
N VAL A 36 -22.38 43.49 15.85
CA VAL A 36 -22.92 42.94 14.59
C VAL A 36 -24.33 42.37 14.80
N ALA A 37 -25.21 42.57 13.81
CA ALA A 37 -26.57 42.02 13.78
C ALA A 37 -26.59 40.51 13.52
N ASP A 38 -27.69 39.83 13.85
CA ASP A 38 -27.83 38.38 13.63
C ASP A 38 -27.93 38.02 12.13
N ASP A 39 -28.56 38.89 11.32
CA ASP A 39 -28.66 38.77 9.86
C ASP A 39 -27.63 39.68 9.17
N PHE A 40 -26.35 39.34 9.32
CA PHE A 40 -25.23 40.17 8.89
C PHE A 40 -24.58 39.67 7.59
N THR A 41 -24.10 40.61 6.76
CA THR A 41 -23.24 40.29 5.61
C THR A 41 -22.01 41.21 5.51
N GLY A 42 -20.83 40.66 5.28
CA GLY A 42 -19.58 41.41 5.10
C GLY A 42 -18.88 41.00 3.81
N LEU A 43 -18.28 41.97 3.13
CA LEU A 43 -17.40 41.76 1.99
C LEU A 43 -16.04 42.41 2.27
N GLY A 44 -14.97 41.62 2.22
CA GLY A 44 -13.60 42.07 2.41
C GLY A 44 -12.97 42.64 1.14
N THR A 45 -11.67 42.92 1.21
CA THR A 45 -10.90 43.50 0.08
C THR A 45 -10.31 42.44 -0.84
N GLY A 46 -10.24 41.17 -0.39
CA GLY A 46 -9.69 40.04 -1.14
C GLY A 46 -10.72 39.31 -2.03
N PRO A 47 -10.26 38.58 -3.06
CA PRO A 47 -11.14 37.77 -3.90
C PRO A 47 -11.84 36.65 -3.11
N GLY A 48 -13.14 36.80 -2.86
CA GLY A 48 -13.96 35.79 -2.19
C GLY A 48 -14.19 36.01 -0.69
N ASP A 49 -13.65 37.10 -0.12
CA ASP A 49 -13.86 37.48 1.27
C ASP A 49 -15.34 37.79 1.54
N ARG A 50 -16.03 36.84 2.16
CA ARG A 50 -17.45 36.95 2.47
C ARG A 50 -17.76 36.41 3.85
N TYR A 51 -18.38 37.24 4.67
CA TYR A 51 -18.77 36.92 6.04
C TYR A 51 -20.29 36.97 6.14
N THR A 52 -20.93 35.90 6.61
CA THR A 52 -22.40 35.83 6.65
C THR A 52 -22.95 35.48 8.04
N THR A 53 -22.08 35.38 9.05
CA THR A 53 -22.46 35.12 10.44
C THR A 53 -21.65 35.99 11.39
N ARG A 54 -22.14 36.17 12.61
CA ARG A 54 -21.44 36.93 13.66
C ARG A 54 -20.14 36.22 14.08
N GLU A 55 -20.17 34.90 14.10
CA GLU A 55 -19.00 34.05 14.35
C GLU A 55 -17.94 34.25 13.28
N ALA A 56 -18.32 34.32 12.00
CA ALA A 56 -17.39 34.54 10.90
C ALA A 56 -16.68 35.90 11.01
N VAL A 57 -17.37 36.94 11.50
CA VAL A 57 -16.72 38.22 11.79
C VAL A 57 -15.75 38.08 12.94
N ARG A 58 -16.14 37.46 14.06
CA ARG A 58 -15.22 37.26 15.19
C ARG A 58 -13.96 36.47 14.78
N ASP A 59 -14.14 35.42 14.00
CA ASP A 59 -13.05 34.55 13.56
C ASP A 59 -12.13 35.27 12.56
N MET A 60 -12.67 36.11 11.66
CA MET A 60 -11.89 37.03 10.80
C MET A 60 -10.93 37.89 11.63
N PHE A 61 -11.42 38.54 12.68
CA PHE A 61 -10.59 39.36 13.56
C PHE A 61 -9.48 38.56 14.27
N ILE A 62 -9.73 37.28 14.57
CA ILE A 62 -8.74 36.40 15.20
C ILE A 62 -7.67 35.99 14.18
N GLU A 63 -8.08 35.62 12.97
CA GLU A 63 -7.19 35.18 11.89
C GLU A 63 -6.29 36.33 11.41
N GLU A 64 -6.82 37.52 11.16
CA GLU A 64 -6.01 38.69 10.79
C GLU A 64 -5.03 39.10 11.89
N LYS A 65 -5.44 38.98 13.16
CA LYS A 65 -4.54 39.22 14.30
C LYS A 65 -3.43 38.19 14.43
N ALA A 66 -3.69 36.94 14.06
CA ALA A 66 -2.68 35.89 14.04
C ALA A 66 -1.73 36.00 12.85
N ALA A 67 -2.21 36.54 11.72
CA ALA A 67 -1.44 36.66 10.48
C ALA A 67 -0.53 37.90 10.44
N ALA A 68 -0.92 39.00 11.09
CA ALA A 68 -0.10 40.20 11.17
C ALA A 68 0.84 40.15 12.39
N ASP A 69 2.11 40.47 12.20
CA ASP A 69 3.10 40.58 13.28
C ASP A 69 2.93 41.92 14.02
N TRP A 70 1.81 42.03 14.76
CA TRP A 70 1.36 43.27 15.42
C TRP A 70 2.35 43.84 16.45
N ASP A 71 3.32 43.05 16.93
CA ASP A 71 4.35 43.52 17.87
C ASP A 71 5.45 44.35 17.16
N ALA A 72 5.57 44.28 15.82
CA ALA A 72 6.63 44.95 15.07
C ALA A 72 6.23 46.30 14.46
N HIS A 73 4.93 46.57 14.27
CA HIS A 73 4.44 47.79 13.63
C HIS A 73 3.22 48.36 14.38
N GLU A 74 3.26 49.65 14.71
CA GLU A 74 2.09 50.35 15.28
C GLU A 74 0.92 50.29 14.29
N PRO A 75 -0.23 49.72 14.66
CA PRO A 75 -1.38 49.71 13.78
C PRO A 75 -1.92 51.12 13.60
N ASN A 76 -1.78 51.66 12.40
CA ASN A 76 -2.23 53.01 12.08
C ASN A 76 -3.55 52.97 11.31
N TYR A 77 -4.63 52.59 12.00
CA TYR A 77 -5.97 52.76 11.46
C TYR A 77 -6.44 54.18 11.80
N ARG A 78 -6.64 54.99 10.76
CA ARG A 78 -7.18 56.34 10.92
C ARG A 78 -8.38 56.55 10.03
N MET A 79 -9.53 56.81 10.64
CA MET A 79 -10.71 57.29 9.91
C MET A 79 -10.40 58.66 9.30
N GLU A 80 -10.37 58.74 7.98
CA GLU A 80 -10.09 59.98 7.27
C GLU A 80 -11.35 60.84 7.18
N TRP A 81 -12.45 60.24 6.75
CA TRP A 81 -13.77 60.84 6.75
C TRP A 81 -14.86 59.77 6.88
N LEU A 82 -16.01 60.20 7.38
CA LEU A 82 -17.19 59.37 7.59
C LEU A 82 -18.45 60.21 7.26
N ASP A 83 -19.24 59.74 6.31
CA ASP A 83 -20.54 60.30 5.97
C ASP A 83 -21.64 59.36 6.47
N VAL A 84 -22.60 59.91 7.23
CA VAL A 84 -23.71 59.15 7.79
C VAL A 84 -25.01 59.67 7.18
N ARG A 85 -25.77 58.76 6.55
CA ARG A 85 -27.06 59.06 5.95
C ARG A 85 -28.14 58.14 6.51
N LEU A 86 -29.14 58.74 7.16
CA LEU A 86 -30.33 58.02 7.61
C LEU A 86 -31.28 57.80 6.42
N LEU A 87 -31.55 56.54 6.10
CA LEU A 87 -32.57 56.16 5.10
C LEU A 87 -33.95 56.08 5.75
N ARG A 88 -34.00 55.64 7.01
CA ARG A 88 -35.18 55.58 7.88
C ARG A 88 -34.75 55.89 9.32
N PRO A 89 -35.68 56.15 10.26
CA PRO A 89 -35.33 56.42 11.66
C PRO A 89 -34.52 55.31 12.35
N ASP A 90 -34.60 54.09 11.81
CA ASP A 90 -33.99 52.87 12.29
C ASP A 90 -32.92 52.29 11.33
N LEU A 91 -32.65 52.93 10.18
CA LEU A 91 -31.73 52.40 9.18
C LEU A 91 -30.77 53.49 8.69
N ALA A 92 -29.48 53.26 8.86
CA ALA A 92 -28.41 54.16 8.44
C ALA A 92 -27.50 53.50 7.41
N VAL A 93 -27.07 54.28 6.43
CA VAL A 93 -25.95 53.94 5.55
C VAL A 93 -24.79 54.85 5.90
N VAL A 94 -23.62 54.26 5.95
CA VAL A 94 -22.38 54.95 6.27
C VAL A 94 -21.38 54.69 5.17
N GLU A 95 -20.78 55.75 4.66
CA GLU A 95 -19.65 55.68 3.73
C GLU A 95 -18.46 56.34 4.39
N GLY A 96 -17.27 55.82 4.15
CA GLY A 96 -16.06 56.38 4.73
C GLY A 96 -14.81 55.97 3.98
N GLN A 97 -13.70 56.56 4.40
CA GLN A 97 -12.37 56.16 4.00
C GLN A 97 -11.51 56.01 5.24
N VAL A 98 -10.74 54.94 5.25
CA VAL A 98 -9.86 54.59 6.35
C VAL A 98 -8.46 54.54 5.78
N GLN A 99 -7.51 55.18 6.44
CA GLN A 99 -6.09 54.95 6.17
C GLN A 99 -5.64 53.77 7.02
N SER A 100 -4.95 52.82 6.39
CA SER A 100 -4.38 51.65 7.04
C SER A 100 -3.05 51.26 6.39
N THR A 101 -2.32 50.33 6.99
CA THR A 101 -1.10 49.76 6.44
C THR A 101 -1.19 48.24 6.41
N VAL A 102 -0.80 47.62 5.31
CA VAL A 102 -0.78 46.17 5.13
C VAL A 102 0.66 45.71 4.92
N ALA A 103 1.09 44.71 5.68
CA ALA A 103 2.36 44.03 5.47
C ALA A 103 2.21 42.94 4.41
N VAL A 104 3.08 42.95 3.39
CA VAL A 104 3.20 41.87 2.40
C VAL A 104 4.66 41.44 2.33
N GLY A 105 4.99 40.31 2.95
CA GLY A 105 6.38 39.89 3.14
C GLY A 105 7.09 40.78 4.16
N ASP A 106 8.28 41.28 3.81
CA ASP A 106 9.09 42.16 4.67
C ASP A 106 8.79 43.66 4.45
N GLU A 107 7.83 43.99 3.59
CA GLU A 107 7.48 45.36 3.22
C GLU A 107 6.09 45.75 3.72
N THR A 108 5.91 47.03 4.08
CA THR A 108 4.66 47.60 4.58
C THR A 108 4.13 48.65 3.61
N TYR A 109 2.86 48.54 3.24
CA TYR A 109 2.22 49.40 2.24
C TYR A 109 1.06 50.17 2.86
N ALA A 110 1.01 51.48 2.65
CA ALA A 110 -0.14 52.30 2.99
C ALA A 110 -1.29 52.01 2.01
N VAL A 111 -2.48 51.75 2.54
CA VAL A 111 -3.70 51.53 1.77
C VAL A 111 -4.80 52.41 2.35
N ASP A 112 -5.62 52.99 1.48
CA ASP A 112 -6.74 53.83 1.88
C ASP A 112 -8.08 53.18 1.47
N PRO A 113 -8.50 52.07 2.10
CA PRO A 113 -9.75 51.41 1.76
C PRO A 113 -10.95 52.34 1.95
N ARG A 114 -11.84 52.32 0.96
CA ARG A 114 -13.20 52.83 1.09
C ARG A 114 -14.05 51.80 1.81
N VAL A 115 -14.82 52.27 2.78
CA VAL A 115 -15.76 51.47 3.54
C VAL A 115 -17.19 51.91 3.23
N SER A 116 -18.08 50.93 3.06
CA SER A 116 -19.52 51.14 3.02
C SER A 116 -20.18 50.23 4.05
N MET A 117 -20.98 50.79 4.95
CA MET A 117 -21.64 50.06 6.04
C MET A 117 -23.13 50.35 6.07
N VAL A 118 -23.92 49.37 6.51
CA VAL A 118 -25.34 49.53 6.80
C VAL A 118 -25.56 49.17 8.25
N LEU A 119 -26.19 50.07 9.00
CA LEU A 119 -26.55 49.87 10.39
C LEU A 119 -28.06 49.87 10.54
N ASP A 120 -28.57 48.90 11.30
CA ASP A 120 -29.99 48.74 11.61
C ASP A 120 -30.20 48.83 13.13
N ARG A 121 -31.21 49.59 13.54
CA ARG A 121 -31.62 49.80 14.93
C ARG A 121 -32.90 49.00 15.21
N GLY A 122 -32.70 47.71 15.46
CA GLY A 122 -33.75 46.78 15.88
C GLY A 122 -34.23 47.00 17.32
N SER A 123 -33.94 46.07 18.22
CA SER A 123 -34.46 45.99 19.61
C SER A 123 -33.97 47.07 20.60
N GLY A 124 -33.58 48.25 20.11
CA GLY A 124 -33.21 49.41 20.93
C GLY A 124 -31.74 49.84 20.87
N ARG A 125 -30.92 49.20 20.03
CA ARG A 125 -29.51 49.58 19.78
C ARG A 125 -29.16 49.47 18.29
N TRP A 126 -28.23 50.30 17.82
CA TRP A 126 -27.67 50.22 16.47
C TRP A 126 -26.73 49.02 16.35
N LEU A 127 -26.91 48.23 15.30
CA LEU A 127 -26.06 47.08 14.98
C LEU A 127 -25.64 47.12 13.52
N LEU A 128 -24.44 46.62 13.26
CA LEU A 128 -23.90 46.48 11.91
C LEU A 128 -24.61 45.34 11.18
N ALA A 129 -25.35 45.67 10.12
CA ALA A 129 -26.06 44.72 9.26
C ALA A 129 -25.25 44.39 7.99
N HIS A 130 -24.45 45.34 7.49
CA HIS A 130 -23.57 45.11 6.35
C HIS A 130 -22.27 45.90 6.44
N PHE A 131 -21.17 45.34 5.95
CA PHE A 131 -19.98 46.11 5.56
C PHE A 131 -19.43 45.66 4.20
N HIS A 132 -18.76 46.58 3.51
CA HIS A 132 -17.95 46.30 2.34
C HIS A 132 -16.69 47.17 2.38
N PHE A 133 -15.53 46.52 2.28
CA PHE A 133 -14.25 47.19 2.13
C PHE A 133 -13.76 47.05 0.69
N SER A 134 -13.32 48.16 0.09
CA SER A 134 -12.74 48.16 -1.25
C SER A 134 -11.49 49.04 -1.26
N ILE A 135 -10.42 48.55 -1.87
CA ILE A 135 -9.20 49.34 -2.08
C ILE A 135 -9.30 49.92 -3.48
N ALA A 136 -9.33 51.25 -3.59
CA ALA A 136 -9.11 51.90 -4.89
C ALA A 136 -7.63 51.72 -5.24
N ASP A 137 -7.32 51.31 -6.48
CA ASP A 137 -5.97 51.04 -7.00
C ASP A 137 -4.89 51.85 -6.28
N ALA A 138 -4.33 51.27 -5.21
CA ALA A 138 -3.31 51.93 -4.40
C ALA A 138 -2.03 51.83 -5.20
N VAL A 139 -1.66 52.94 -5.84
CA VAL A 139 -0.43 53.08 -6.61
C VAL A 139 0.71 53.17 -5.61
N MET A 140 1.64 52.21 -5.66
CA MET A 140 2.90 52.24 -4.91
C MET A 140 3.76 53.42 -5.36
N GLU A 141 4.73 53.86 -4.56
CA GLU A 141 5.66 54.96 -4.93
C GLU A 141 6.33 54.78 -6.30
N GLU A 142 6.39 53.54 -6.80
CA GLU A 142 7.00 53.15 -8.07
C GLU A 142 6.00 52.95 -9.24
N GLY A 143 4.71 53.28 -9.04
CA GLY A 143 3.70 53.23 -10.11
C GLY A 143 3.05 51.86 -10.33
N GLU A 144 3.41 50.85 -9.53
CA GLU A 144 2.80 49.52 -9.53
C GLU A 144 1.62 49.45 -8.54
N THR A 145 0.56 48.74 -8.88
CA THR A 145 -0.58 48.55 -7.97
C THR A 145 -0.36 47.34 -7.05
N LEU A 146 -0.88 47.39 -5.83
CA LEU A 146 -0.82 46.25 -4.88
C LEU A 146 -1.34 44.92 -5.48
N VAL A 147 -2.36 45.01 -6.35
CA VAL A 147 -2.93 43.85 -7.05
C VAL A 147 -1.93 43.23 -8.01
N GLU A 148 -1.14 44.05 -8.71
CA GLU A 148 -0.06 43.58 -9.59
C GLU A 148 1.05 42.89 -8.78
N ALA A 149 1.42 43.45 -7.63
CA ALA A 149 2.43 42.86 -6.74
C ALA A 149 2.02 41.47 -6.21
N LEU A 150 0.76 41.33 -5.74
CA LEU A 150 0.21 40.04 -5.29
C LEU A 150 0.14 39.03 -6.44
N THR A 151 -0.32 39.46 -7.62
CA THR A 151 -0.40 38.60 -8.80
C THR A 151 0.98 38.08 -9.21
N ARG A 152 2.00 38.94 -9.18
CA ARG A 152 3.39 38.55 -9.43
C ARG A 152 3.87 37.51 -8.43
N ARG A 153 3.59 37.68 -7.14
CA ARG A 153 4.02 36.74 -6.09
C ARG A 153 3.36 35.38 -6.23
N THR A 154 2.05 35.34 -6.49
CA THR A 154 1.33 34.10 -6.76
C THR A 154 1.94 33.37 -7.95
N HIS A 155 2.26 34.08 -9.03
CA HIS A 155 2.87 33.47 -10.21
C HIS A 155 4.28 32.91 -9.95
N VAL A 156 5.05 33.54 -9.04
CA VAL A 156 6.35 33.00 -8.59
C VAL A 156 6.15 31.72 -7.79
N LEU A 157 5.20 31.69 -6.86
CA LEU A 157 4.89 30.49 -6.05
C LEU A 157 4.41 29.32 -6.93
N GLU A 158 3.55 29.59 -7.91
CA GLU A 158 3.10 28.56 -8.86
C GLU A 158 4.27 27.94 -9.64
N ARG A 159 5.25 28.76 -10.06
CA ARG A 159 6.47 28.27 -10.72
C ARG A 159 7.34 27.45 -9.78
N GLU A 160 7.49 27.87 -8.52
CA GLU A 160 8.25 27.10 -7.52
C GLU A 160 7.61 25.76 -7.23
N VAL A 161 6.28 25.71 -7.06
CA VAL A 161 5.54 24.46 -6.87
C VAL A 161 5.71 23.56 -8.09
N ALA A 162 5.54 24.09 -9.30
CA ALA A 162 5.72 23.31 -10.52
C ALA A 162 7.15 22.74 -10.65
N ALA A 163 8.17 23.54 -10.32
CA ALA A 163 9.56 23.10 -10.33
C ALA A 163 9.82 21.99 -9.29
N ARG A 164 9.30 22.16 -8.06
CA ARG A 164 9.44 21.15 -6.99
C ARG A 164 8.70 19.85 -7.32
N THR A 165 7.51 19.93 -7.89
CA THR A 165 6.77 18.73 -8.33
C THR A 165 7.54 17.98 -9.40
N ALA A 166 8.11 18.67 -10.40
CA ALA A 166 8.93 18.04 -11.43
C ALA A 166 10.19 17.37 -10.86
N GLU A 167 10.87 18.01 -9.90
CA GLU A 167 12.03 17.44 -9.20
C GLU A 167 11.66 16.17 -8.40
N LEU A 168 10.50 16.18 -7.75
CA LEU A 168 9.99 15.06 -6.98
C LEU A 168 9.62 13.87 -7.88
N GLU A 169 8.96 14.14 -9.01
CA GLU A 169 8.63 13.12 -10.01
C GLU A 169 9.88 12.47 -10.60
N ALA A 170 10.90 13.26 -10.90
CA ALA A 170 12.19 12.75 -11.38
C ALA A 170 12.86 11.85 -10.32
N SER A 171 12.90 12.30 -9.06
CA SER A 171 13.48 11.52 -7.95
C SER A 171 12.73 10.21 -7.71
N LEU A 172 11.39 10.21 -7.81
CA LEU A 172 10.57 9.00 -7.71
C LEU A 172 10.84 8.03 -8.86
N ALA A 173 11.02 8.54 -10.08
CA ALA A 173 11.36 7.72 -11.24
C ALA A 173 12.75 7.08 -11.06
N GLU A 174 13.75 7.82 -10.58
CA GLU A 174 15.07 7.28 -10.27
C GLU A 174 15.03 6.23 -9.17
N LEU A 175 14.30 6.50 -8.08
CA LEU A 175 14.14 5.56 -6.96
C LEU A 175 13.52 4.24 -7.43
N ARG A 176 12.44 4.31 -8.23
CA ARG A 176 11.79 3.12 -8.82
C ARG A 176 12.76 2.36 -9.73
N ALA A 177 13.53 3.06 -10.56
CA ALA A 177 14.51 2.42 -11.44
C ALA A 177 15.65 1.76 -10.65
N ALA A 178 16.12 2.37 -9.56
CA ALA A 178 17.12 1.81 -8.67
C ALA A 178 16.59 0.58 -7.92
N GLN A 179 15.37 0.65 -7.38
CA GLN A 179 14.69 -0.47 -6.74
C GLN A 179 14.53 -1.66 -7.70
N ALA A 180 14.12 -1.41 -8.94
CA ALA A 180 14.00 -2.45 -9.96
C ALA A 180 15.35 -3.12 -10.26
N ARG A 181 16.45 -2.34 -10.33
CA ARG A 181 17.81 -2.88 -10.50
C ARG A 181 18.25 -3.72 -9.31
N LEU A 182 17.96 -3.29 -8.08
CA LEU A 182 18.29 -4.05 -6.87
C LEU A 182 17.55 -5.38 -6.83
N VAL A 183 16.24 -5.39 -7.09
CA VAL A 183 15.45 -6.63 -7.20
C VAL A 183 16.02 -7.56 -8.26
N GLN A 184 16.42 -7.02 -9.41
CA GLN A 184 17.02 -7.84 -10.47
C GLN A 184 18.41 -8.38 -10.08
N GLN A 185 19.23 -7.60 -9.38
CA GLN A 185 20.52 -8.05 -8.85
C GLN A 185 20.35 -9.12 -7.77
N GLU A 186 19.37 -8.98 -6.89
CA GLU A 186 19.04 -9.97 -5.86
C GLU A 186 18.53 -11.27 -6.47
N LYS A 187 17.65 -11.21 -7.49
CA LYS A 187 17.24 -12.38 -8.28
C LYS A 187 18.43 -13.08 -8.92
N MET A 188 19.37 -12.33 -9.50
CA MET A 188 20.58 -12.88 -10.12
C MET A 188 21.54 -13.46 -9.09
N ALA A 189 21.67 -12.86 -7.90
CA ALA A 189 22.50 -13.35 -6.82
C ALA A 189 21.92 -14.63 -6.19
N SER A 190 20.61 -14.65 -5.94
CA SER A 190 19.87 -15.85 -5.49
C SER A 190 20.00 -16.99 -6.49
N LEU A 191 19.79 -16.69 -7.78
CA LEU A 191 20.03 -17.64 -8.86
C LEU A 191 21.49 -18.11 -8.88
N GLY A 192 22.47 -17.23 -8.67
CA GLY A 192 23.90 -17.55 -8.65
C GLY A 192 24.30 -18.50 -7.53
N ALA A 193 23.80 -18.29 -6.30
CA ALA A 193 24.04 -19.19 -5.16
C ALA A 193 23.44 -20.58 -5.41
N LEU A 194 22.25 -20.64 -6.00
CA LEU A 194 21.59 -21.89 -6.39
C LEU A 194 22.24 -22.55 -7.60
N THR A 195 22.81 -21.79 -8.55
CA THR A 195 23.35 -22.30 -9.82
C THR A 195 24.48 -23.31 -9.60
N ALA A 196 25.36 -23.09 -8.62
CA ALA A 196 26.44 -24.04 -8.32
C ALA A 196 25.91 -25.36 -7.75
N GLY A 197 24.92 -25.29 -6.85
CA GLY A 197 24.23 -26.46 -6.29
C GLY A 197 23.44 -27.21 -7.36
N ILE A 198 22.63 -26.50 -8.14
CA ILE A 198 21.83 -27.06 -9.24
C ILE A 198 22.71 -27.70 -10.30
N ALA A 199 23.80 -27.07 -10.71
CA ALA A 199 24.71 -27.65 -11.70
C ALA A 199 25.30 -28.96 -11.19
N HIS A 200 25.71 -29.01 -9.93
CA HIS A 200 26.19 -30.24 -9.30
C HIS A 200 25.09 -31.31 -9.23
N GLU A 201 23.86 -30.90 -8.92
CA GLU A 201 22.72 -31.81 -8.81
C GLU A 201 22.12 -32.28 -10.13
N ILE A 202 22.27 -31.53 -11.22
CA ILE A 202 21.96 -31.97 -12.58
C ILE A 202 23.06 -32.92 -13.07
N LYS A 203 24.32 -32.63 -12.73
CA LYS A 203 25.45 -33.48 -13.14
C LYS A 203 25.34 -34.88 -12.54
N ASN A 204 24.87 -35.00 -11.30
CA ASN A 204 24.70 -36.29 -10.63
C ASN A 204 23.83 -37.31 -11.42
N PRO A 205 22.54 -37.05 -11.74
CA PRO A 205 21.73 -37.94 -12.54
C PRO A 205 22.29 -38.13 -13.97
N LEU A 206 22.88 -37.10 -14.58
CA LEU A 206 23.49 -37.25 -15.91
C LEU A 206 24.67 -38.24 -15.91
N ASN A 207 25.48 -38.24 -14.85
CA ASN A 207 26.55 -39.23 -14.69
C ASN A 207 25.97 -40.65 -14.57
N PHE A 208 24.89 -40.84 -13.81
CA PHE A 208 24.24 -42.15 -13.71
C PHE A 208 23.65 -42.60 -15.04
N VAL A 209 22.99 -41.70 -15.78
CA VAL A 209 22.50 -41.97 -17.14
C VAL A 209 23.64 -42.45 -18.04
N THR A 210 24.77 -41.74 -18.02
CA THR A 210 25.94 -42.07 -18.86
C THR A 210 26.55 -43.42 -18.46
N ASN A 211 26.70 -43.68 -17.16
CA ASN A 211 27.29 -44.93 -16.67
C ASN A 211 26.40 -46.14 -16.96
N PHE A 212 25.09 -46.06 -16.70
CA PHE A 212 24.18 -47.17 -16.99
C PHE A 212 23.96 -47.38 -18.48
N ALA A 213 24.04 -46.32 -19.29
CA ALA A 213 24.08 -46.46 -20.74
C ALA A 213 25.34 -47.20 -21.20
N GLY A 214 26.52 -46.82 -20.72
CA GLY A 214 27.77 -47.52 -21.05
C GLY A 214 27.78 -48.99 -20.59
N LEU A 215 27.32 -49.27 -19.36
CA LEU A 215 27.18 -50.65 -18.88
C LEU A 215 26.14 -51.45 -19.70
N SER A 216 25.11 -50.77 -20.24
CA SER A 216 24.16 -51.41 -21.14
C SER A 216 24.78 -51.77 -22.49
N GLU A 217 25.74 -50.97 -22.99
CA GLU A 217 26.50 -51.29 -24.20
C GLU A 217 27.37 -52.54 -23.96
N GLU A 218 28.07 -52.63 -22.82
CA GLU A 218 28.85 -53.83 -22.45
C GLU A 218 27.98 -55.09 -22.37
N LEU A 219 26.80 -55.00 -21.73
CA LEU A 219 25.85 -56.13 -21.65
C LEU A 219 25.27 -56.53 -23.02
N LEU A 220 25.16 -55.59 -23.96
CA LEU A 220 24.74 -55.89 -25.34
C LEU A 220 25.85 -56.62 -26.10
N ASP A 221 27.11 -56.20 -25.94
CA ASP A 221 28.26 -56.90 -26.52
C ASP A 221 28.35 -58.36 -25.99
N ASP A 222 28.12 -58.57 -24.70
CA ASP A 222 28.06 -59.90 -24.09
C ASP A 222 26.88 -60.75 -24.61
N LEU A 223 25.74 -60.13 -24.90
CA LEU A 223 24.59 -60.81 -25.53
C LEU A 223 24.86 -61.21 -26.98
N ASP A 224 25.62 -60.39 -27.72
CA ASP A 224 26.03 -60.65 -29.09
C ASP A 224 27.07 -61.78 -29.20
N ALA A 225 27.76 -62.12 -28.11
CA ALA A 225 28.67 -63.26 -28.03
C ALA A 225 27.98 -64.64 -27.97
N GLU A 226 26.66 -64.70 -28.15
CA GLU A 226 25.82 -65.90 -28.08
C GLU A 226 25.98 -66.72 -26.78
N PRO A 227 25.77 -66.10 -25.59
CA PRO A 227 25.87 -66.80 -24.32
C PRO A 227 24.80 -67.90 -24.21
N ASP A 228 25.02 -68.83 -23.28
CA ASP A 228 24.09 -69.92 -23.02
C ASP A 228 22.70 -69.39 -22.57
N PRO A 229 21.64 -70.22 -22.59
CA PRO A 229 20.29 -69.76 -22.30
C PRO A 229 20.11 -69.11 -20.91
N ASP A 230 20.83 -69.58 -19.90
CA ASP A 230 20.69 -69.10 -18.52
C ASP A 230 21.44 -67.77 -18.34
N GLU A 231 22.66 -67.68 -18.87
CA GLU A 231 23.46 -66.45 -18.89
C GLU A 231 22.77 -65.35 -19.72
N ARG A 232 22.20 -65.70 -20.88
CA ARG A 232 21.41 -64.79 -21.72
C ARG A 232 20.20 -64.23 -20.98
N ALA A 233 19.55 -65.03 -20.13
CA ALA A 233 18.42 -64.58 -19.34
C ALA A 233 18.85 -63.59 -18.25
N ALA A 234 19.99 -63.84 -17.60
CA ALA A 234 20.58 -62.94 -16.60
C ALA A 234 20.99 -61.59 -17.23
N LEU A 235 21.74 -61.61 -18.33
CA LEU A 235 22.16 -60.39 -19.05
C LEU A 235 20.97 -59.53 -19.49
N ARG A 236 19.89 -60.15 -19.97
CA ARG A 236 18.64 -59.44 -20.32
C ARG A 236 17.95 -58.80 -19.11
N ALA A 237 18.01 -59.46 -17.95
CA ALA A 237 17.46 -58.91 -16.72
C ALA A 237 18.28 -57.69 -16.25
N ASP A 238 19.60 -57.78 -16.28
CA ASP A 238 20.51 -56.69 -15.93
C ASP A 238 20.36 -55.49 -16.89
N LEU A 239 20.26 -55.76 -18.19
CA LEU A 239 20.02 -54.72 -19.20
C LEU A 239 18.70 -53.99 -18.94
N ARG A 240 17.63 -54.72 -18.60
CA ARG A 240 16.34 -54.12 -18.24
C ARG A 240 16.47 -53.23 -17.00
N ALA A 241 17.16 -53.71 -15.97
CA ALA A 241 17.41 -52.93 -14.75
C ALA A 241 18.22 -51.65 -15.04
N ASN A 242 19.22 -51.71 -15.94
CA ASN A 242 19.97 -50.53 -16.36
C ASN A 242 19.10 -49.51 -17.10
N VAL A 243 18.27 -49.95 -18.05
CA VAL A 243 17.35 -49.06 -18.78
C VAL A 243 16.35 -48.38 -17.84
N GLU A 244 15.82 -49.10 -16.84
CA GLU A 244 14.96 -48.52 -15.81
C GLU A 244 15.68 -47.41 -15.03
N LYS A 245 16.94 -47.65 -14.61
CA LYS A 245 17.77 -46.65 -13.92
C LYS A 245 18.07 -45.44 -14.81
N VAL A 246 18.35 -45.63 -16.10
CA VAL A 246 18.54 -44.53 -17.05
C VAL A 246 17.29 -43.65 -17.11
N GLY A 247 16.12 -44.26 -17.33
CA GLY A 247 14.85 -43.51 -17.41
C GLY A 247 14.53 -42.77 -16.10
N HIS A 248 14.82 -43.41 -14.98
CA HIS A 248 14.66 -42.84 -13.64
C HIS A 248 15.56 -41.60 -13.41
N HIS A 249 16.86 -41.69 -13.69
CA HIS A 249 17.77 -40.57 -13.53
C HIS A 249 17.51 -39.46 -14.58
N GLY A 250 17.05 -39.81 -15.78
CA GLY A 250 16.61 -38.84 -16.78
C GLY A 250 15.43 -37.99 -16.30
N ARG A 251 14.39 -38.63 -15.74
CA ARG A 251 13.24 -37.90 -15.14
C ARG A 251 13.67 -37.01 -13.99
N ARG A 252 14.64 -37.44 -13.17
CA ARG A 252 15.22 -36.60 -12.11
C ARG A 252 15.84 -35.33 -12.66
N ALA A 253 16.67 -35.45 -13.70
CA ALA A 253 17.31 -34.30 -14.32
C ALA A 253 16.27 -33.30 -14.88
N ASP A 254 15.23 -33.80 -15.57
CA ASP A 254 14.12 -32.97 -16.07
C ASP A 254 13.38 -32.24 -14.93
N ALA A 255 13.08 -32.95 -13.83
CA ALA A 255 12.40 -32.36 -12.67
C ALA A 255 13.22 -31.24 -12.02
N ILE A 256 14.55 -31.40 -11.91
CA ILE A 256 15.46 -30.36 -11.40
C ILE A 256 15.44 -29.13 -12.32
N VAL A 257 15.50 -29.32 -13.64
CA VAL A 257 15.45 -28.22 -14.62
C VAL A 257 14.11 -27.49 -14.57
N ARG A 258 12.99 -28.21 -14.47
CA ARG A 258 11.66 -27.60 -14.34
C ARG A 258 11.53 -26.78 -13.06
N ALA A 259 12.02 -27.29 -11.94
CA ALA A 259 12.02 -26.56 -10.67
C ALA A 259 12.91 -25.31 -10.74
N MET A 260 14.08 -25.38 -11.38
CA MET A 260 14.93 -24.21 -11.66
C MET A 260 14.21 -23.17 -12.52
N MET A 261 13.55 -23.59 -13.61
CA MET A 261 12.79 -22.67 -14.46
C MET A 261 11.57 -22.07 -13.74
N ALA A 262 10.91 -22.83 -12.87
CA ALA A 262 9.80 -22.33 -12.06
C ALA A 262 10.26 -21.28 -11.04
N HIS A 263 11.47 -21.41 -10.49
CA HIS A 263 12.08 -20.41 -9.62
C HIS A 263 12.51 -19.15 -10.41
N ALA A 264 13.13 -19.33 -11.57
CA ALA A 264 13.53 -18.22 -12.45
C ALA A 264 12.34 -17.40 -12.98
N ARG A 265 11.16 -18.03 -13.09
CA ARG A 265 9.90 -17.39 -13.53
C ARG A 265 9.12 -16.71 -12.39
N GLY A 266 9.57 -16.80 -11.13
CA GLY A 266 8.89 -16.17 -9.99
C GLY A 266 8.76 -14.64 -10.15
N GLY A 267 7.52 -14.15 -10.08
CA GLY A 267 7.20 -12.72 -10.07
C GLY A 267 6.64 -12.10 -11.36
N SER A 268 5.83 -12.82 -12.16
CA SER A 268 5.05 -12.19 -13.25
C SER A 268 3.53 -12.18 -13.02
N GLY A 269 3.01 -12.80 -11.96
CA GLY A 269 1.57 -12.78 -11.72
C GLY A 269 1.12 -11.47 -11.10
N GLU A 270 0.00 -10.97 -11.60
CA GLU A 270 -0.65 -9.78 -11.06
C GLU A 270 -1.25 -10.13 -9.69
N ARG A 271 -0.80 -9.42 -8.66
CA ARG A 271 -1.34 -9.55 -7.31
C ARG A 271 -2.75 -8.98 -7.28
N ARG A 272 -3.67 -9.73 -6.68
CA ARG A 272 -5.06 -9.32 -6.55
C ARG A 272 -5.64 -9.84 -5.25
N ARG A 273 -6.83 -9.35 -4.90
CA ARG A 273 -7.62 -10.00 -3.85
C ARG A 273 -8.06 -11.38 -4.30
N VAL A 274 -7.66 -12.38 -3.52
CA VAL A 274 -7.97 -13.78 -3.75
C VAL A 274 -8.77 -14.31 -2.57
N ASP A 275 -9.91 -14.95 -2.86
CA ASP A 275 -10.63 -15.75 -1.88
C ASP A 275 -9.84 -17.03 -1.61
N VAL A 276 -9.37 -17.18 -0.38
CA VAL A 276 -8.50 -18.31 0.00
C VAL A 276 -9.26 -19.63 -0.05
N ASN A 277 -10.54 -19.66 0.32
CA ASN A 277 -11.31 -20.90 0.30
C ASN A 277 -11.50 -21.39 -1.13
N ALA A 278 -11.89 -20.49 -2.04
CA ALA A 278 -12.05 -20.83 -3.45
C ALA A 278 -10.74 -21.33 -4.08
N LEU A 279 -9.62 -20.68 -3.78
CA LEU A 279 -8.31 -21.09 -4.28
C LEU A 279 -7.91 -22.48 -3.75
N VAL A 280 -8.10 -22.72 -2.45
CA VAL A 280 -7.78 -24.02 -1.82
C VAL A 280 -8.65 -25.12 -2.41
N GLU A 281 -9.96 -24.90 -2.56
CA GLU A 281 -10.89 -25.87 -3.11
C GLU A 281 -10.54 -26.25 -4.56
N GLU A 282 -10.29 -25.27 -5.42
CA GLU A 282 -9.87 -25.48 -6.81
C GLU A 282 -8.60 -26.35 -6.88
N HIS A 283 -7.59 -25.99 -6.09
CA HIS A 283 -6.27 -26.60 -6.18
C HIS A 283 -6.20 -27.96 -5.48
N ALA A 284 -6.99 -28.17 -4.43
CA ALA A 284 -7.17 -29.47 -3.80
C ALA A 284 -7.83 -30.47 -4.76
N ALA A 285 -8.87 -30.04 -5.50
CA ALA A 285 -9.51 -30.88 -6.50
C ALA A 285 -8.53 -31.29 -7.62
N HIS A 286 -7.68 -30.35 -8.08
CA HIS A 286 -6.63 -30.64 -9.06
C HIS A 286 -5.59 -31.63 -8.55
N ALA A 287 -5.10 -31.46 -7.31
CA ALA A 287 -4.11 -32.36 -6.72
C ALA A 287 -4.65 -33.79 -6.58
N LEU A 288 -5.89 -33.94 -6.08
CA LEU A 288 -6.52 -35.26 -5.94
C LEU A 288 -6.72 -35.95 -7.30
N HIS A 289 -7.18 -35.20 -8.31
CA HIS A 289 -7.35 -35.75 -9.66
C HIS A 289 -6.01 -36.21 -10.25
N ALA A 290 -4.95 -35.42 -10.05
CA ALA A 290 -3.61 -35.77 -10.50
C ALA A 290 -3.05 -37.00 -9.78
N GLU A 291 -3.36 -37.19 -8.49
CA GLU A 291 -2.96 -38.38 -7.75
C GLU A 291 -3.68 -39.63 -8.25
N HIS A 292 -5.00 -39.61 -8.40
CA HIS A 292 -5.75 -40.76 -8.94
C HIS A 292 -5.32 -41.13 -10.38
N ALA A 293 -4.89 -40.15 -11.18
CA ALA A 293 -4.39 -40.41 -12.53
C ALA A 293 -3.00 -41.07 -12.52
N ARG A 294 -2.14 -40.73 -11.54
CA ARG A 294 -0.79 -41.29 -11.38
C ARG A 294 -0.81 -42.64 -10.66
N HIS A 295 -1.69 -42.78 -9.68
CA HIS A 295 -1.80 -43.90 -8.74
C HIS A 295 -3.27 -44.32 -8.58
N PRO A 296 -3.85 -45.02 -9.58
CA PRO A 296 -5.24 -45.50 -9.53
C PRO A 296 -5.55 -46.44 -8.36
N GLU A 297 -4.51 -47.06 -7.79
CA GLU A 297 -4.56 -47.97 -6.64
C GLU A 297 -4.63 -47.27 -5.28
N SER A 298 -4.39 -45.95 -5.22
CA SER A 298 -4.37 -45.19 -3.97
C SER A 298 -5.79 -45.04 -3.39
N GLU A 299 -5.97 -45.42 -2.13
CA GLU A 299 -7.22 -45.21 -1.37
C GLU A 299 -7.17 -43.95 -0.48
N ALA A 300 -6.25 -43.02 -0.75
CA ALA A 300 -6.12 -41.79 0.02
C ALA A 300 -7.36 -40.90 -0.08
N VAL A 301 -7.81 -40.38 1.07
CA VAL A 301 -8.94 -39.47 1.16
C VAL A 301 -8.47 -38.05 1.43
N LEU A 302 -8.96 -37.10 0.63
CA LEU A 302 -8.72 -35.67 0.83
C LEU A 302 -9.99 -35.01 1.37
N ALA A 303 -9.92 -34.51 2.60
CA ALA A 303 -11.00 -33.79 3.28
C ALA A 303 -10.71 -32.28 3.31
N LEU A 304 -11.75 -31.47 3.11
CA LEU A 304 -11.69 -30.02 3.21
C LEU A 304 -12.47 -29.53 4.42
N ASP A 305 -11.80 -28.84 5.34
CA ASP A 305 -12.40 -28.17 6.50
C ASP A 305 -12.22 -26.64 6.35
N LEU A 306 -13.03 -26.06 5.47
CA LEU A 306 -12.91 -24.65 5.11
C LEU A 306 -13.75 -23.79 6.04
N GLY A 307 -13.09 -22.99 6.88
CA GLY A 307 -13.75 -22.10 7.81
C GLY A 307 -14.67 -21.10 7.10
N GLY A 308 -15.82 -20.82 7.72
CA GLY A 308 -16.71 -19.76 7.25
C GLY A 308 -16.10 -18.37 7.45
N GLY A 309 -16.18 -17.49 6.45
CA GLY A 309 -15.77 -16.08 6.60
C GLY A 309 -14.26 -15.85 6.76
N VAL A 310 -13.43 -16.77 6.24
CA VAL A 310 -11.96 -16.65 6.21
C VAL A 310 -11.51 -15.32 5.57
N GLY A 311 -12.15 -14.97 4.45
CA GLY A 311 -11.95 -13.70 3.74
C GLY A 311 -10.88 -13.80 2.65
N ALA A 312 -10.58 -12.65 2.04
CA ALA A 312 -9.62 -12.54 0.95
C ALA A 312 -8.27 -11.97 1.41
N VAL A 313 -7.20 -12.38 0.74
CA VAL A 313 -5.84 -11.86 0.91
C VAL A 313 -5.34 -11.24 -0.40
N GLU A 314 -4.43 -10.26 -0.31
CA GLU A 314 -3.71 -9.74 -1.47
C GLU A 314 -2.56 -10.70 -1.82
N ALA A 315 -2.70 -11.47 -2.90
CA ALA A 315 -1.72 -12.48 -3.28
C ALA A 315 -1.69 -12.71 -4.79
N ASP A 316 -0.61 -13.34 -5.26
CA ASP A 316 -0.58 -13.97 -6.58
C ASP A 316 -1.27 -15.35 -6.49
N PRO A 317 -2.46 -15.53 -7.10
CA PRO A 317 -3.21 -16.78 -7.02
C PRO A 317 -2.44 -17.96 -7.62
N GLN A 318 -1.58 -17.75 -8.62
CA GLN A 318 -0.84 -18.84 -9.24
C GLN A 318 0.29 -19.33 -8.32
N GLU A 319 0.97 -18.39 -7.67
CA GLU A 319 2.05 -18.74 -6.73
C GLU A 319 1.50 -19.41 -5.48
N ILE A 320 0.44 -18.86 -4.85
CA ILE A 320 -0.18 -19.49 -3.68
C ILE A 320 -0.85 -20.81 -4.04
N GLY A 321 -1.50 -20.88 -5.20
CA GLY A 321 -2.04 -22.13 -5.72
C GLY A 321 -0.98 -23.23 -5.81
N ARG A 322 0.19 -22.91 -6.37
CA ARG A 322 1.33 -23.85 -6.43
C ARG A 322 1.81 -24.29 -5.05
N VAL A 323 1.80 -23.39 -4.06
CA VAL A 323 2.12 -23.75 -2.66
C VAL A 323 1.13 -24.79 -2.14
N VAL A 324 -0.17 -24.54 -2.32
CA VAL A 324 -1.24 -25.46 -1.87
C VAL A 324 -1.09 -26.84 -2.51
N VAL A 325 -0.96 -26.90 -3.84
CA VAL A 325 -0.77 -28.17 -4.56
C VAL A 325 0.45 -28.92 -4.05
N ASN A 326 1.59 -28.23 -3.90
CA ASN A 326 2.82 -28.88 -3.43
C ASN A 326 2.70 -29.42 -2.00
N LEU A 327 1.99 -28.71 -1.10
CA LEU A 327 1.74 -29.23 0.25
C LEU A 327 0.83 -30.46 0.23
N ILE A 328 -0.23 -30.44 -0.60
CA ILE A 328 -1.16 -31.56 -0.74
C ILE A 328 -0.47 -32.77 -1.40
N ASP A 329 0.32 -32.58 -2.45
CA ASP A 329 1.08 -33.65 -3.09
C ASP A 329 2.05 -34.31 -2.09
N ASN A 330 2.73 -33.52 -1.25
CA ASN A 330 3.61 -34.08 -0.22
C ASN A 330 2.84 -34.88 0.84
N ALA A 331 1.63 -34.45 1.21
CA ALA A 331 0.76 -35.15 2.14
C ALA A 331 0.21 -36.46 1.54
N LEU A 332 -0.25 -36.43 0.28
CA LEU A 332 -0.73 -37.61 -0.45
C LEU A 332 0.38 -38.64 -0.66
N ASP A 333 1.59 -38.19 -1.01
CA ASP A 333 2.77 -39.05 -1.11
C ASP A 333 3.09 -39.75 0.23
N ALA A 334 2.93 -39.05 1.36
CA ALA A 334 3.23 -39.60 2.68
C ALA A 334 2.25 -40.69 3.14
N VAL A 335 1.02 -40.69 2.61
CA VAL A 335 -0.02 -41.66 2.97
C VAL A 335 -0.26 -42.73 1.90
N ARG A 336 0.45 -42.67 0.77
CA ARG A 336 0.24 -43.54 -0.40
C ARG A 336 0.30 -45.04 -0.09
N ASP A 337 1.25 -45.46 0.73
CA ASP A 337 1.45 -46.87 1.06
C ASP A 337 0.52 -47.36 2.19
N GLN A 338 -0.36 -46.49 2.71
CA GLN A 338 -1.32 -46.85 3.74
C GLN A 338 -2.60 -47.41 3.13
N ALA A 339 -3.23 -48.37 3.83
CA ALA A 339 -4.48 -48.96 3.39
C ALA A 339 -5.63 -47.93 3.31
N VAL A 340 -5.66 -46.98 4.24
CA VAL A 340 -6.58 -45.84 4.23
C VAL A 340 -5.81 -44.63 4.75
N GLY A 341 -5.28 -43.82 3.83
CA GLY A 341 -4.59 -42.57 4.15
C GLY A 341 -5.56 -41.38 4.20
N SER A 342 -5.32 -40.43 5.09
CA SER A 342 -6.14 -39.23 5.24
C SER A 342 -5.29 -37.97 5.14
N VAL A 343 -5.71 -37.06 4.26
CA VAL A 343 -5.18 -35.70 4.15
C VAL A 343 -6.32 -34.73 4.42
N THR A 344 -6.11 -33.78 5.33
CA THR A 344 -7.05 -32.72 5.63
C THR A 344 -6.46 -31.36 5.30
N VAL A 345 -7.17 -30.57 4.50
CA VAL A 345 -6.83 -29.17 4.25
C VAL A 345 -7.84 -28.30 4.97
N SER A 346 -7.37 -27.46 5.88
CA SER A 346 -8.23 -26.55 6.64
C SER A 346 -7.86 -25.09 6.44
N THR A 347 -8.86 -24.21 6.50
CA THR A 347 -8.65 -22.77 6.44
C THR A 347 -9.30 -22.09 7.63
N ARG A 348 -8.62 -21.09 8.18
CA ARG A 348 -9.19 -20.26 9.25
C ARG A 348 -8.73 -18.83 9.13
N ARG A 349 -9.58 -17.92 9.60
CA ARG A 349 -9.17 -16.54 9.86
C ARG A 349 -8.27 -16.51 11.08
N ALA A 350 -7.14 -15.83 10.97
CA ALA A 350 -6.20 -15.59 12.06
C ALA A 350 -6.02 -14.09 12.28
N GLU A 351 -5.35 -13.72 13.37
CA GLU A 351 -5.01 -12.32 13.61
C GLU A 351 -4.14 -11.79 12.46
N GLY A 352 -4.56 -10.66 11.89
CA GLY A 352 -3.85 -10.00 10.78
C GLY A 352 -3.89 -10.72 9.43
N GLY A 353 -4.57 -11.87 9.31
CA GLY A 353 -4.46 -12.69 8.09
C GLY A 353 -5.34 -13.93 8.03
N VAL A 354 -4.89 -14.89 7.21
CA VAL A 354 -5.54 -16.19 6.97
C VAL A 354 -4.50 -17.29 7.16
N GLU A 355 -4.93 -18.39 7.76
CA GLU A 355 -4.13 -19.62 7.85
C GLU A 355 -4.74 -20.72 6.98
N VAL A 356 -3.88 -21.40 6.23
CA VAL A 356 -4.15 -22.63 5.49
C VAL A 356 -3.29 -23.73 6.11
N GLN A 357 -3.91 -24.83 6.52
CA GLN A 357 -3.18 -25.99 7.04
C GLN A 357 -3.41 -27.19 6.15
N VAL A 358 -2.35 -27.96 5.93
CA VAL A 358 -2.40 -29.27 5.28
C VAL A 358 -1.84 -30.27 6.28
N ALA A 359 -2.67 -31.21 6.71
CA ALA A 359 -2.33 -32.26 7.66
C ALA A 359 -2.53 -33.64 7.04
N ASP A 360 -1.61 -34.55 7.29
CA ASP A 360 -1.70 -35.96 6.92
C ASP A 360 -1.61 -36.86 8.16
N ASP A 361 -2.10 -38.10 8.04
CA ASP A 361 -1.87 -39.19 9.00
C ASP A 361 -0.72 -40.11 8.57
N GLY A 362 0.28 -39.53 7.88
CA GLY A 362 1.48 -40.20 7.40
C GLY A 362 2.39 -40.74 8.52
N PRO A 363 3.55 -41.30 8.15
CA PRO A 363 4.56 -41.76 9.11
C PRO A 363 5.19 -40.61 9.93
N GLY A 364 4.93 -39.36 9.56
CA GLY A 364 5.51 -38.18 10.20
C GLY A 364 7.04 -38.06 10.01
N MET A 365 7.63 -37.10 10.70
CA MET A 365 9.04 -36.71 10.54
C MET A 365 9.76 -36.69 11.89
N PRO A 366 10.96 -37.30 11.99
CA PRO A 366 11.89 -37.04 13.09
C PRO A 366 12.31 -35.57 13.15
N GLU A 367 12.68 -35.10 14.33
CA GLU A 367 13.13 -33.70 14.54
C GLU A 367 14.26 -33.28 13.60
N ALA A 368 15.23 -34.17 13.36
CA ALA A 368 16.35 -33.91 12.44
C ALA A 368 15.90 -33.66 10.99
N VAL A 369 14.81 -34.33 10.56
CA VAL A 369 14.22 -34.13 9.22
C VAL A 369 13.41 -32.84 9.21
N ARG A 370 12.56 -32.63 10.22
CA ARG A 370 11.71 -31.43 10.36
C ARG A 370 12.52 -30.14 10.36
N ALA A 371 13.69 -30.13 11.01
CA ALA A 371 14.57 -28.96 11.06
C ALA A 371 15.14 -28.54 9.69
N ARG A 372 15.21 -29.49 8.74
CA ARG A 372 15.86 -29.33 7.44
C ARG A 372 14.89 -29.39 6.27
N VAL A 373 13.59 -29.59 6.54
CA VAL A 373 12.57 -29.88 5.53
C VAL A 373 12.37 -28.73 4.51
N PHE A 374 12.75 -27.50 4.87
CA PHE A 374 12.71 -26.33 4.00
C PHE A 374 14.06 -26.02 3.35
N GLU A 375 15.13 -26.76 3.66
CA GLU A 375 16.42 -26.61 2.98
C GLU A 375 16.28 -27.02 1.52
N PRO A 376 16.81 -26.23 0.57
CA PRO A 376 16.82 -26.61 -0.84
C PRO A 376 17.47 -27.98 -1.05
N PHE A 377 16.86 -28.79 -1.92
CA PHE A 377 17.29 -30.13 -2.32
C PHE A 377 17.23 -31.21 -1.22
N TYR A 378 16.77 -30.85 -0.02
CA TYR A 378 16.57 -31.83 1.04
C TYR A 378 15.34 -32.70 0.73
N THR A 379 15.54 -34.02 0.64
CA THR A 379 14.45 -34.98 0.46
C THR A 379 14.77 -36.31 1.13
N THR A 380 13.75 -36.93 1.72
CA THR A 380 13.80 -38.30 2.25
C THR A 380 13.31 -39.34 1.25
N LYS A 381 12.75 -38.88 0.12
CA LYS A 381 12.25 -39.76 -0.94
C LYS A 381 13.42 -40.47 -1.62
N PRO A 382 13.20 -41.67 -2.20
CA PRO A 382 14.19 -42.31 -3.05
C PRO A 382 14.73 -41.33 -4.09
N PRO A 383 15.99 -41.52 -4.54
CA PRO A 383 16.50 -40.79 -5.70
C PRO A 383 15.44 -40.74 -6.80
N GLY A 384 15.29 -39.63 -7.52
CA GLY A 384 14.40 -39.53 -8.68
C GLY A 384 12.89 -39.39 -8.41
N GLU A 385 12.44 -39.57 -7.18
CA GLU A 385 11.04 -39.32 -6.78
C GLU A 385 10.86 -37.97 -6.07
N GLY A 386 11.93 -37.44 -5.48
CA GLY A 386 11.96 -36.12 -4.85
C GLY A 386 13.03 -35.22 -5.43
N THR A 387 12.65 -34.00 -5.84
CA THR A 387 13.61 -32.94 -6.18
C THR A 387 14.15 -32.21 -4.95
N GLY A 388 13.47 -32.32 -3.81
CA GLY A 388 13.78 -31.55 -2.59
C GLY A 388 13.57 -30.04 -2.73
N LEU A 389 12.93 -29.58 -3.81
CA LEU A 389 12.75 -28.15 -4.09
C LEU A 389 11.34 -27.64 -3.79
N GLY A 390 10.36 -28.53 -3.65
CA GLY A 390 8.96 -28.14 -3.44
C GLY A 390 8.82 -27.26 -2.19
N LEU A 391 9.20 -27.79 -1.03
CA LEU A 391 9.00 -27.09 0.25
C LEU A 391 9.87 -25.84 0.40
N SER A 392 11.09 -25.83 -0.13
CA SER A 392 11.94 -24.63 -0.15
C SER A 392 11.33 -23.54 -1.04
N LEU A 393 10.79 -23.91 -2.22
CA LEU A 393 10.11 -22.95 -3.10
C LEU A 393 8.82 -22.43 -2.48
N SER A 394 8.05 -23.30 -1.80
CA SER A 394 6.88 -22.89 -1.05
C SER A 394 7.23 -21.90 0.06
N TYR A 395 8.35 -22.13 0.76
CA TYR A 395 8.85 -21.22 1.78
C TYR A 395 9.18 -19.85 1.20
N ASP A 396 9.92 -19.80 0.08
CA ASP A 396 10.26 -18.54 -0.58
C ASP A 396 9.01 -17.79 -1.06
N VAL A 397 8.06 -18.48 -1.69
CA VAL A 397 6.80 -17.87 -2.15
C VAL A 397 6.04 -17.26 -0.99
N VAL A 398 5.88 -17.98 0.12
CA VAL A 398 5.09 -17.52 1.27
C VAL A 398 5.82 -16.42 2.02
N VAL A 399 7.08 -16.64 2.41
CA VAL A 399 7.83 -15.76 3.31
C VAL A 399 8.39 -14.56 2.57
N GLN A 400 9.09 -14.78 1.46
CA GLN A 400 9.73 -13.70 0.69
C GLN A 400 8.74 -13.05 -0.29
N GLY A 401 7.89 -13.85 -0.94
CA GLY A 401 6.95 -13.36 -1.96
C GLY A 401 5.74 -12.62 -1.37
N HIS A 402 5.22 -13.10 -0.25
CA HIS A 402 3.93 -12.65 0.30
C HIS A 402 4.01 -12.14 1.75
N GLY A 403 5.20 -12.08 2.36
CA GLY A 403 5.38 -11.61 3.75
C GLY A 403 4.65 -12.50 4.78
N GLY A 404 4.38 -13.74 4.41
CA GLY A 404 3.69 -14.72 5.22
C GLY A 404 4.64 -15.55 6.09
N ARG A 405 4.11 -16.66 6.60
CA ARG A 405 4.88 -17.63 7.39
C ARG A 405 4.51 -19.06 7.00
N LEU A 406 5.52 -19.90 6.79
CA LEU A 406 5.35 -21.34 6.56
C LEU A 406 6.04 -22.11 7.69
N THR A 407 5.29 -22.96 8.40
CA THR A 407 5.79 -23.79 9.51
C THR A 407 5.38 -25.25 9.36
N ALA A 408 6.16 -26.16 9.94
CA ALA A 408 5.86 -27.59 9.98
C ALA A 408 5.82 -28.10 11.43
N ALA A 409 4.78 -28.85 11.78
CA ALA A 409 4.66 -29.61 13.02
C ALA A 409 4.51 -31.09 12.67
N SER A 410 5.32 -31.96 13.29
CA SER A 410 5.29 -33.40 13.02
C SER A 410 6.08 -34.15 14.09
N ALA A 411 5.64 -35.37 14.39
CA ALA A 411 6.35 -36.35 15.18
C ALA A 411 6.28 -37.73 14.50
N PRO A 412 7.25 -38.64 14.73
CA PRO A 412 7.20 -39.99 14.16
C PRO A 412 5.92 -40.73 14.55
N GLY A 413 5.18 -41.22 13.55
CA GLY A 413 3.92 -41.95 13.72
C GLY A 413 2.67 -41.10 13.95
N GLU A 414 2.80 -39.77 13.96
CA GLU A 414 1.69 -38.83 14.20
C GLU A 414 1.34 -37.98 12.96
N GLY A 415 1.87 -38.34 11.78
CA GLY A 415 1.70 -37.55 10.56
C GLY A 415 2.46 -36.23 10.55
N ALA A 416 2.21 -35.42 9.53
CA ALA A 416 2.76 -34.08 9.40
C ALA A 416 1.67 -33.03 9.21
N MET A 417 1.92 -31.83 9.71
CA MET A 417 1.06 -30.67 9.54
C MET A 417 1.89 -29.46 9.10
N PHE A 418 1.62 -28.98 7.89
CA PHE A 418 2.17 -27.73 7.36
C PHE A 418 1.15 -26.62 7.54
N THR A 419 1.60 -25.45 8.02
CA THR A 419 0.75 -24.27 8.22
C THR A 419 1.33 -23.10 7.44
N VAL A 420 0.53 -22.56 6.52
CA VAL A 420 0.77 -21.34 5.76
C VAL A 420 -0.06 -20.22 6.39
N TRP A 421 0.56 -19.15 6.84
CA TRP A 421 -0.10 -17.92 7.25
C TRP A 421 0.16 -16.83 6.21
N LEU A 422 -0.89 -16.15 5.76
CA LEU A 422 -0.83 -15.05 4.79
C LEU A 422 -1.45 -13.78 5.39
N PRO A 423 -0.80 -12.62 5.30
CA PRO A 423 -1.35 -11.37 5.82
C PRO A 423 -2.56 -10.90 4.98
N ALA A 424 -3.55 -10.30 5.63
CA ALA A 424 -4.74 -9.76 4.95
C ALA A 424 -4.41 -8.58 4.03
N ARG A 425 -3.37 -7.83 4.38
CA ARG A 425 -2.72 -6.79 3.57
C ARG A 425 -1.22 -6.86 3.82
N MET A 426 -0.44 -6.77 2.76
CA MET A 426 1.01 -6.62 2.91
C MET A 426 1.34 -5.23 3.47
N ALA A 427 2.42 -5.15 4.25
CA ALA A 427 2.97 -3.89 4.78
C ALA A 427 3.70 -3.08 3.70
#